data_AF-A0A0S9ERE9-F1
#
_entry.id   AF-A0A0S9ERE9-F1
#
_cell.length_a   1.000
_cell.length_b   1.000
_cell.length_c   1.000
_cell.angle_alpha   90.00
_cell.angle_beta   90.00
_cell.angle_gamma   90.00
#
_symmetry.space_group_name_H-M   'P 1'
#
loop_
_entity.id
_entity.type
_entity.pdbx_description
1 polymer ?
#
loop_
_entity_poly.entity_id
_entity_poly.type
_entity_poly.pdbx_seq_one_letter_code
_entity_poly.pdbx_strand_id
1 'polypeptide(L)'
;MTDTAATRSALFDALRQAAGLFPVELDAQGACTLAFDQIAVHLQHDAAAHALTCFAVLGAVPSARREEVMAAMLRANRFWRGTGGATLSLDENEPASVLLTQRFDERVPGAPAEFVQAVERFVDHAQDWSTFLGTEPQGTAAQSLTAEAQGGMAFFHQRA
;
A
#
# COMPACT_ATOMS: atom_id res chain seq x y z
N MET A 1 -34.93 4.80 9.56
CA MET A 1 -34.41 3.96 8.47
C MET A 1 -33.66 4.90 7.55
N THR A 2 -32.35 5.00 7.71
CA THR A 2 -31.52 5.95 6.96
C THR A 2 -31.48 5.49 5.50
N ASP A 3 -31.70 6.41 4.57
CA ASP A 3 -31.59 6.13 3.14
C ASP A 3 -30.11 5.93 2.77
N THR A 4 -29.69 4.68 2.57
CA THR A 4 -28.31 4.31 2.24
C THR A 4 -27.82 5.01 0.97
N ALA A 5 -28.71 5.27 -0.01
CA ALA A 5 -28.32 5.96 -1.23
C ALA A 5 -28.00 7.44 -0.98
N ALA A 6 -28.78 8.10 -0.13
CA ALA A 6 -28.52 9.47 0.30
C ALA A 6 -27.21 9.57 1.12
N THR A 7 -26.97 8.61 2.03
CA THR A 7 -25.71 8.52 2.79
C THR A 7 -24.51 8.41 1.86
N ARG A 8 -24.55 7.50 0.88
CA ARG A 8 -23.46 7.32 -0.09
C ARG A 8 -23.20 8.58 -0.90
N SER A 9 -24.25 9.25 -1.38
CA SER A 9 -24.11 10.51 -2.12
C SER A 9 -23.35 11.54 -1.28
N ALA A 10 -23.69 11.67 0.00
CA ALA A 10 -22.99 12.60 0.90
C ALA A 10 -21.51 12.22 1.12
N LEU A 11 -21.18 10.93 1.18
CA LEU A 11 -19.79 10.46 1.26
C LEU A 11 -19.00 10.84 0.00
N PHE A 12 -19.57 10.63 -1.18
CA PHE A 12 -18.91 10.97 -2.44
C PHE A 12 -18.80 12.49 -2.64
N ASP A 13 -19.81 13.26 -2.24
CA ASP A 13 -19.76 14.71 -2.27
C ASP A 13 -18.66 15.27 -1.37
N ALA A 14 -18.50 14.70 -0.17
CA ALA A 14 -17.40 15.08 0.73
C ALA A 14 -16.03 14.74 0.11
N LEU A 15 -15.89 13.57 -0.52
CA LEU A 15 -14.64 13.18 -1.17
C LEU A 15 -14.29 14.07 -2.35
N ARG A 16 -15.27 14.44 -3.18
CA ARG A 16 -15.10 15.40 -4.29
C ARG A 16 -14.62 16.75 -3.78
N GLN A 17 -15.23 17.26 -2.71
CA GLN A 17 -14.87 18.55 -2.11
C GLN A 17 -13.44 18.55 -1.53
N ALA A 18 -13.05 17.46 -0.87
CA ALA A 18 -11.75 17.38 -0.22
C ALA A 18 -10.60 17.12 -1.20
N ALA A 19 -10.78 16.17 -2.12
CA ALA A 19 -9.71 15.73 -3.01
C ALA A 19 -9.67 16.48 -4.35
N GLY A 20 -10.66 17.33 -4.64
CA GLY A 20 -10.79 17.99 -5.94
C GLY A 20 -11.00 17.01 -7.11
N LEU A 21 -11.43 15.78 -6.80
CA LEU A 21 -11.64 14.71 -7.77
C LEU A 21 -13.03 14.84 -8.41
N PHE A 22 -13.08 14.93 -9.74
CA PHE A 22 -14.33 15.03 -10.48
C PHE A 22 -14.30 14.23 -11.79
N PRO A 23 -15.34 13.42 -12.09
CA PRO A 23 -16.46 12.98 -11.24
C PRO A 23 -16.15 11.71 -10.42
N VAL A 24 -16.71 11.60 -9.21
CA VAL A 24 -16.71 10.37 -8.40
C VAL A 24 -18.07 9.71 -8.51
N GLU A 25 -18.31 8.92 -9.55
CA GLU A 25 -19.60 8.25 -9.80
C GLU A 25 -19.41 6.76 -10.02
N LEU A 26 -20.31 5.95 -9.46
CA LEU A 26 -20.32 4.51 -9.72
C LEU A 26 -20.87 4.23 -11.12
N ASP A 27 -20.24 3.30 -11.82
CA ASP A 27 -20.73 2.75 -13.07
C ASP A 27 -21.97 1.85 -12.87
N ALA A 28 -22.43 1.23 -13.97
CA ALA A 28 -23.57 0.33 -13.95
C ALA A 28 -23.33 -0.95 -13.10
N GLN A 29 -22.09 -1.26 -12.76
CA GLN A 29 -21.68 -2.38 -11.92
C GLN A 29 -21.52 -1.98 -10.46
N GLY A 30 -21.74 -0.70 -10.12
CA GLY A 30 -21.55 -0.19 -8.77
C GLY A 30 -20.08 0.01 -8.41
N ALA A 31 -19.20 0.22 -9.38
CA ALA A 31 -17.78 0.44 -9.17
C ALA A 31 -17.32 1.82 -9.66
N CYS A 32 -16.28 2.37 -9.04
CA CYS A 32 -15.54 3.51 -9.61
C CYS A 32 -14.06 3.42 -9.26
N THR A 33 -13.22 4.15 -10.02
CA THR A 33 -11.78 4.22 -9.76
C THR A 33 -11.38 5.68 -9.57
N LEU A 34 -10.59 5.92 -8.54
CA LEU A 34 -10.05 7.21 -8.16
C LEU A 34 -8.53 7.15 -8.31
N ALA A 35 -7.97 8.09 -9.07
CA ALA A 35 -6.52 8.18 -9.25
C ALA A 35 -5.95 9.24 -8.29
N PHE A 36 -5.03 8.80 -7.44
CA PHE A 36 -4.25 9.64 -6.53
C PHE A 36 -2.76 9.44 -6.87
N ASP A 37 -2.17 10.37 -7.62
CA ASP A 37 -0.80 10.25 -8.14
C ASP A 37 -0.54 8.90 -8.84
N GLN A 38 0.21 7.99 -8.20
CA GLN A 38 0.53 6.65 -8.71
C GLN A 38 -0.40 5.55 -8.17
N ILE A 39 -1.30 5.89 -7.25
CA ILE A 39 -2.21 4.95 -6.60
C ILE A 39 -3.59 5.03 -7.26
N ALA A 40 -4.03 3.91 -7.84
CA ALA A 40 -5.40 3.72 -8.25
C ALA A 40 -6.20 3.08 -7.10
N VAL A 41 -7.19 3.81 -6.58
CA VAL A 41 -8.12 3.32 -5.56
C VAL A 41 -9.43 2.95 -6.22
N HIS A 42 -9.81 1.70 -6.11
CA HIS A 42 -11.06 1.18 -6.62
C HIS A 42 -12.10 1.14 -5.50
N LEU A 43 -13.29 1.69 -5.77
CA LEU A 43 -14.46 1.60 -4.91
C LEU A 43 -15.44 0.61 -5.53
N GLN A 44 -15.95 -0.33 -4.74
CA GLN A 44 -17.00 -1.25 -5.14
C GLN A 44 -18.12 -1.23 -4.11
N HIS A 45 -19.33 -0.95 -4.58
CA HIS A 45 -20.53 -0.95 -3.75
C HIS A 45 -21.18 -2.33 -3.74
N ASP A 46 -21.39 -2.86 -2.54
CA ASP A 46 -22.17 -4.06 -2.27
C ASP A 46 -23.51 -3.65 -1.66
N ALA A 47 -24.54 -3.59 -2.50
CA ALA A 47 -25.88 -3.18 -2.10
C ALA A 47 -26.52 -4.15 -1.10
N ALA A 48 -26.23 -5.45 -1.19
CA ALA A 48 -26.82 -6.46 -0.32
C ALA A 48 -26.24 -6.36 1.10
N ALA A 49 -24.97 -6.03 1.20
CA ALA A 49 -24.27 -5.91 2.47
C ALA A 49 -24.13 -4.45 2.96
N HIS A 50 -24.73 -3.49 2.24
CA HIS A 50 -24.72 -2.05 2.51
C HIS A 50 -23.33 -1.51 2.83
N ALA A 51 -22.39 -1.75 1.91
CA ALA A 51 -21.01 -1.36 2.14
C ALA A 51 -20.28 -0.94 0.87
N LEU A 52 -19.27 -0.12 1.08
CA LEU A 52 -18.26 0.20 0.08
C LEU A 52 -16.97 -0.55 0.44
N THR A 53 -16.45 -1.30 -0.51
CA THR A 53 -15.11 -1.87 -0.44
C THR A 53 -14.17 -0.97 -1.23
N CYS A 54 -13.12 -0.48 -0.58
CA CYS A 54 -12.02 0.23 -1.20
C CYS A 54 -10.85 -0.74 -1.35
N PHE A 55 -10.22 -0.80 -2.52
CA PHE A 55 -8.98 -1.55 -2.68
C PHE A 55 -8.00 -0.89 -3.65
N ALA A 56 -6.72 -1.20 -3.49
CA ALA A 56 -5.66 -0.80 -4.40
C ALA A 56 -4.70 -1.97 -4.63
N VAL A 57 -4.22 -2.11 -5.85
CA VAL A 57 -3.16 -3.06 -6.22
C VAL A 57 -1.82 -2.35 -6.08
N LEU A 58 -0.93 -2.85 -5.22
CA LEU A 58 0.28 -2.14 -4.78
C LEU A 58 1.54 -2.54 -5.55
N GLY A 59 1.50 -3.71 -6.20
CA GLY A 59 2.62 -4.31 -6.93
C GLY A 59 2.84 -5.78 -6.60
N ALA A 60 3.73 -6.43 -7.35
CA ALA A 60 4.08 -7.84 -7.14
C ALA A 60 4.95 -8.03 -5.89
N VAL A 61 4.88 -9.22 -5.27
CA VAL A 61 5.82 -9.60 -4.20
C VAL A 61 7.21 -9.87 -4.81
N PRO A 62 8.27 -9.14 -4.41
CA PRO A 62 9.61 -9.39 -4.91
C PRO A 62 10.10 -10.79 -4.50
N SER A 63 10.50 -11.61 -5.47
CA SER A 63 10.90 -13.01 -5.23
C SER A 63 12.04 -13.14 -4.21
N ALA A 64 13.02 -12.23 -4.26
CA ALA A 64 14.16 -12.19 -3.34
C ALA A 64 13.79 -11.80 -1.90
N ARG A 65 12.64 -11.15 -1.68
CA ARG A 65 12.17 -10.63 -0.38
C ARG A 65 10.82 -11.24 0.03
N ARG A 66 10.42 -12.36 -0.57
CA ARG A 66 9.08 -12.94 -0.40
C ARG A 66 8.71 -13.18 1.07
N GLU A 67 9.56 -13.85 1.83
CA GLU A 67 9.31 -14.14 3.24
C GLU A 67 9.28 -12.88 4.12
N GLU A 68 10.18 -11.93 3.84
CA GLU A 68 10.25 -10.63 4.53
C GLU A 68 8.96 -9.85 4.35
N VAL A 69 8.51 -9.71 3.09
CA VAL A 69 7.29 -8.99 2.72
C VAL A 69 6.05 -9.66 3.32
N MET A 70 5.91 -10.98 3.20
CA MET A 70 4.78 -11.71 3.77
C MET A 70 4.72 -11.57 5.30
N ALA A 71 5.87 -11.67 5.98
CA ALA A 71 5.93 -11.48 7.42
C ALA A 71 5.59 -10.02 7.82
N ALA A 72 6.04 -9.03 7.04
CA ALA A 72 5.69 -7.63 7.26
C ALA A 72 4.19 -7.39 7.12
N MET A 73 3.55 -7.92 6.06
CA MET A 73 2.10 -7.82 5.85
C MET A 73 1.31 -8.41 7.02
N LEU A 74 1.65 -9.62 7.48
CA LEU A 74 0.98 -10.25 8.63
C LEU A 74 1.14 -9.45 9.92
N ARG A 75 2.31 -8.88 10.17
CA ARG A 75 2.56 -8.01 11.34
C ARG A 75 1.77 -6.71 11.25
N ALA A 76 1.70 -6.10 10.07
CA ALA A 76 0.93 -4.87 9.84
C ALA A 76 -0.57 -5.10 10.06
N ASN A 77 -1.08 -6.24 9.59
CA ASN A 77 -2.48 -6.64 9.75
C ASN A 77 -2.87 -6.94 11.21
N ARG A 78 -1.93 -7.35 12.09
CA ARG A 78 -2.24 -7.84 13.45
C ARG A 78 -3.15 -6.92 14.28
N PHE A 79 -2.99 -5.61 14.12
CA PHE A 79 -3.84 -4.60 14.76
C PHE A 79 -4.19 -3.44 13.81
N TRP A 80 -4.02 -3.66 12.50
CA TRP A 80 -4.29 -2.68 11.45
C TRP A 80 -3.59 -1.31 11.60
N ARG A 81 -2.56 -1.23 12.45
CA ARG A 81 -1.78 0.00 12.66
C ARG A 81 -0.84 0.28 11.49
N GLY A 82 -0.31 -0.77 10.85
CA GLY A 82 0.56 -0.63 9.68
C GLY A 82 -0.20 -0.44 8.37
N THR A 83 -1.52 -0.32 8.43
CA THR A 83 -2.43 -0.29 7.27
C THR A 83 -3.58 0.71 7.43
N GLY A 84 -3.63 1.46 8.54
CA GLY A 84 -4.64 2.49 8.78
C GLY A 84 -6.08 1.99 8.90
N GLY A 85 -6.28 0.69 9.20
CA GLY A 85 -7.61 0.05 9.21
C GLY A 85 -7.86 -0.89 8.02
N ALA A 86 -7.02 -0.85 6.98
CA ALA A 86 -7.11 -1.73 5.82
C ALA A 86 -6.36 -3.06 6.02
N THR A 87 -6.58 -4.04 5.17
CA THR A 87 -5.91 -5.35 5.25
C THR A 87 -5.07 -5.59 4.01
N LEU A 88 -3.83 -6.04 4.19
CA LEU A 88 -2.95 -6.49 3.11
C LEU A 88 -3.23 -7.95 2.76
N SER A 89 -3.42 -8.24 1.48
CA SER A 89 -3.65 -9.59 0.94
C SER A 89 -2.90 -9.81 -0.36
N LEU A 90 -3.02 -11.01 -0.94
CA LEU A 90 -2.51 -11.37 -2.26
C LEU A 90 -3.68 -11.67 -3.19
N ASP A 91 -3.55 -11.36 -4.48
CA ASP A 91 -4.46 -11.84 -5.52
C ASP A 91 -4.15 -13.31 -5.91
N GLU A 92 -4.94 -13.85 -6.84
CA GLU A 92 -4.75 -15.19 -7.38
C GLU A 92 -3.77 -15.25 -8.57
N ASN A 93 -3.09 -14.16 -8.92
CA ASN A 93 -2.18 -14.12 -10.07
C ASN A 93 -0.83 -14.80 -9.74
N GLU A 94 -0.06 -15.13 -10.79
CA GLU A 94 1.31 -15.63 -10.67
C GLU A 94 2.25 -14.81 -11.60
N PRO A 95 3.17 -13.98 -11.06
CA PRO A 95 3.39 -13.73 -9.63
C PRO A 95 2.23 -12.95 -8.98
N ALA A 96 1.95 -13.25 -7.70
CA ALA A 96 0.87 -12.59 -6.97
C ALA A 96 1.17 -11.11 -6.70
N SER A 97 0.15 -10.26 -6.85
CA SER A 97 0.18 -8.86 -6.45
C SER A 97 -0.34 -8.69 -5.05
N VAL A 98 0.23 -7.73 -4.32
CA VAL A 98 -0.26 -7.28 -3.03
C VAL A 98 -1.46 -6.34 -3.24
N LEU A 99 -2.53 -6.58 -2.50
CA LEU A 99 -3.67 -5.68 -2.41
C LEU A 99 -3.75 -5.06 -1.01
N LEU A 100 -4.17 -3.81 -0.95
CA LEU A 100 -4.68 -3.18 0.26
C LEU A 100 -6.19 -3.06 0.14
N THR A 101 -6.95 -3.55 1.12
CA THR A 101 -8.42 -3.57 1.07
C THR A 101 -9.04 -3.06 2.37
N GLN A 102 -10.02 -2.17 2.29
CA GLN A 102 -10.79 -1.68 3.44
C GLN A 102 -12.27 -1.64 3.14
N ARG A 103 -13.09 -2.04 4.12
CA ARG A 103 -14.55 -2.03 4.01
C ARG A 103 -15.15 -0.91 4.87
N PHE A 104 -16.14 -0.23 4.32
CA PHE A 104 -16.92 0.82 4.97
C PHE A 104 -18.38 0.39 5.01
N ASP A 105 -18.95 0.27 6.21
CA ASP A 105 -20.39 -0.01 6.38
C ASP A 105 -21.18 1.29 6.25
N GLU A 106 -22.00 1.40 5.20
CA GLU A 106 -22.78 2.61 4.91
C GLU A 106 -23.93 2.83 5.90
N ARG A 107 -24.24 1.84 6.75
CA ARG A 107 -25.28 1.93 7.77
C ARG A 107 -24.77 2.51 9.08
N VAL A 108 -23.45 2.47 9.29
CA VAL A 108 -22.85 3.10 10.46
C VAL A 108 -22.86 4.61 10.22
N PRO A 109 -23.49 5.41 11.09
CA PRO A 109 -23.47 6.85 10.95
C PRO A 109 -22.04 7.35 11.23
N GLY A 110 -21.25 7.50 10.18
CA GLY A 110 -19.99 8.24 10.21
C GLY A 110 -20.22 9.63 9.64
N ALA A 111 -19.51 10.63 10.15
CA ALA A 111 -19.51 11.93 9.49
C ALA A 111 -18.83 11.77 8.11
N PRO A 112 -19.32 12.39 7.02
CA PRO A 112 -18.64 12.32 5.72
C PRO A 112 -17.15 12.71 5.79
N ALA A 113 -16.77 13.58 6.72
CA ALA A 113 -15.37 13.92 7.01
C ALA A 113 -14.53 12.73 7.51
N GLU A 114 -15.09 11.81 8.30
CA GLU A 114 -14.36 10.62 8.78
C GLU A 114 -14.06 9.66 7.63
N PHE A 115 -15.00 9.53 6.68
CA PHE A 115 -14.78 8.77 5.46
C PHE A 115 -13.66 9.37 4.62
N VAL A 116 -13.66 10.69 4.40
CA VAL A 116 -12.58 11.39 3.69
C VAL A 116 -11.23 11.10 4.36
N GLN A 117 -11.13 11.30 5.68
CA GLN A 117 -9.88 11.02 6.41
C GLN A 117 -9.47 9.55 6.34
N ALA A 118 -10.41 8.62 6.27
CA ALA A 118 -10.11 7.20 6.12
C ALA A 118 -9.58 6.88 4.72
N VAL A 119 -10.11 7.52 3.67
CA VAL A 119 -9.59 7.40 2.30
C VAL A 119 -8.21 8.04 2.18
N GLU A 120 -7.97 9.20 2.81
CA GLU A 120 -6.64 9.82 2.86
C GLU A 120 -5.61 8.88 3.49
N ARG A 121 -5.90 8.36 4.70
CA ARG A 121 -5.03 7.36 5.35
C ARG A 121 -4.83 6.12 4.51
N PHE A 122 -5.87 5.67 3.80
CA PHE A 122 -5.77 4.52 2.91
C PHE A 122 -4.78 4.78 1.77
N VAL A 123 -4.84 5.96 1.13
CA VAL A 123 -3.91 6.36 0.06
C VAL A 123 -2.49 6.47 0.58
N ASP A 124 -2.28 7.09 1.76
CA ASP A 124 -0.95 7.18 2.39
C ASP A 124 -0.33 5.79 2.60
N HIS A 125 -1.09 4.86 3.19
CA HIS A 125 -0.62 3.50 3.38
C HIS A 125 -0.41 2.75 2.06
N ALA A 126 -1.27 2.94 1.06
CA ALA A 126 -1.08 2.34 -0.26
C ALA A 126 0.24 2.81 -0.90
N GLN A 127 0.57 4.10 -0.77
CA GLN A 127 1.82 4.67 -1.25
C GLN A 127 3.04 4.10 -0.50
N ASP A 128 3.00 4.08 0.83
CA ASP A 128 4.09 3.54 1.67
C ASP A 128 4.39 2.07 1.32
N TRP A 129 3.35 1.26 1.18
CA TRP A 129 3.48 -0.16 0.84
C TRP A 129 3.95 -0.37 -0.60
N SER A 130 3.45 0.40 -1.56
CA SER A 130 3.94 0.33 -2.94
C SER A 130 5.44 0.67 -3.02
N THR A 131 5.88 1.70 -2.28
CA THR A 131 7.31 2.05 -2.18
C THR A 131 8.13 0.95 -1.50
N PHE A 132 7.63 0.35 -0.41
CA PHE A 132 8.30 -0.76 0.27
C PHE A 132 8.50 -1.98 -0.64
N LEU A 133 7.49 -2.29 -1.48
CA LEU A 133 7.55 -3.37 -2.47
C LEU A 133 8.53 -3.07 -3.61
N GLY A 134 8.62 -1.81 -4.05
CA GLY A 134 9.56 -1.36 -5.08
C GLY A 134 11.01 -1.22 -4.61
N THR A 135 11.30 -1.45 -3.33
CA THR A 135 12.67 -1.36 -2.79
C THR A 135 13.49 -2.59 -3.20
N GLU A 136 14.56 -2.38 -3.96
CA GLU A 136 15.52 -3.43 -4.31
C GLU A 136 16.26 -3.94 -3.05
N PRO A 137 16.63 -5.23 -2.98
CA PRO A 137 17.52 -5.72 -1.93
C PRO A 137 18.80 -4.89 -1.99
N GLN A 138 19.14 -4.21 -0.89
CA GLN A 138 20.48 -3.65 -0.75
C GLN A 138 21.45 -4.83 -0.73
N GLY A 139 21.99 -5.15 -1.90
CA GLY A 139 23.08 -6.10 -2.03
C GLY A 139 24.14 -5.66 -1.04
N THR A 140 24.50 -6.55 -0.12
CA THR A 140 25.60 -6.38 0.81
C THR A 140 26.78 -5.83 0.01
N ALA A 141 27.02 -4.53 0.10
CA ALA A 141 28.24 -3.93 -0.39
C ALA A 141 29.32 -4.58 0.46
N ALA A 142 29.90 -5.67 -0.04
CA ALA A 142 31.17 -6.16 0.41
C ALA A 142 32.11 -4.96 0.26
N GLN A 143 32.30 -4.23 1.36
CA GLN A 143 33.44 -3.38 1.53
C GLN A 143 34.63 -4.32 1.39
N SER A 144 35.12 -4.42 0.16
CA SER A 144 36.40 -5.00 -0.16
C SER A 144 37.42 -4.21 0.66
N LEU A 145 37.71 -4.71 1.86
CA LEU A 145 38.96 -4.46 2.54
C LEU A 145 40.03 -5.03 1.61
N THR A 146 40.45 -4.25 0.62
CA THR A 146 41.75 -4.39 -0.01
C THR A 146 42.77 -4.09 1.07
N ALA A 147 43.05 -5.09 1.89
CA ALA A 147 44.31 -5.17 2.59
C ALA A 147 45.39 -5.24 1.50
N GLU A 148 46.04 -4.11 1.25
CA GLU A 148 47.28 -4.05 0.48
C GLU A 148 48.33 -4.91 1.19
N ALA A 149 48.35 -6.20 0.84
CA ALA A 149 49.53 -7.02 0.97
C ALA A 149 50.44 -6.72 -0.22
N GLN A 150 51.21 -5.63 -0.13
CA GLN A 150 52.41 -5.46 -0.95
C GLN A 150 53.63 -5.70 -0.08
N GLY A 151 54.17 -6.90 -0.22
CA GLY A 151 55.46 -7.29 0.31
C GLY A 151 56.58 -6.46 -0.32
N GLY A 152 57.27 -5.69 0.53
CA GLY A 152 58.62 -5.22 0.26
C GLY A 152 59.61 -6.30 0.66
N MET A 153 60.03 -7.11 -0.31
CA MET A 153 61.19 -7.99 -0.18
C MET A 153 62.49 -7.18 -0.04
N ALA A 154 63.28 -7.54 0.97
CA ALA A 154 64.74 -7.54 1.02
C ALA A 154 65.51 -6.22 0.71
N PHE A 155 65.90 -5.49 1.76
CA PHE A 155 67.09 -4.64 1.73
C PHE A 155 68.25 -5.29 2.51
N PHE A 156 69.19 -5.82 1.72
CA PHE A 156 70.65 -5.86 1.86
C PHE A 156 71.39 -6.32 3.13
N HIS A 157 72.46 -7.05 2.85
CA HIS A 157 73.37 -7.75 3.73
C HIS A 157 74.18 -6.89 4.68
N GLN A 158 74.54 -7.53 5.79
CA GLN A 158 75.56 -7.16 6.76
C GLN A 158 76.99 -7.33 6.20
N ARG A 159 77.84 -6.31 6.40
CA ARG A 159 79.33 -6.26 6.56
C ARG A 159 79.82 -4.90 6.06
N ALA A 160 80.68 -4.14 6.73
CA ALA A 160 81.71 -4.48 7.73
C ALA A 160 81.71 -3.49 8.91
#